data_AF-A0A819KWE5-F1
#
_entry.id   AF-A0A819KWE5-F1
#
_cell.length_a   1.000
_cell.length_b   1.000
_cell.length_c   1.000
_cell.angle_alpha   90.00
_cell.angle_beta   90.00
_cell.angle_gamma   90.00
#
_symmetry.space_group_name_H-M   'P 1'
#
loop_
_entity.id
_entity.type
_entity.pdbx_description
1 polymer ?
#
loop_
_entity_poly.entity_id
_entity_poly.type
_entity_poly.pdbx_seq_one_letter_code
_entity_poly.pdbx_strand_id
1 'polypeptide(L)'
;MLPSSYMILGSIDRTLVTSRNALTRQRSTRRLAFWSISGVTLLWLLYYVHIWFFTNIQSPAPGIVFCFFQSGIYAQLMSYSTMTISGFLPPLLMAIFAFSTMKNLRHLRVHPAAHEHASTALSSKDRQLAIMLLGEIVISVVFSSIGSIIYVYTQRIPNQSKTIEQRAVDNFLLDFSLDLVFIQATVAGYSNFIISKTFRKNLRKQFWTIILNACRRTRINYFSNMPSNALDRTARAGTIHLRTVVMHE
;
A
#
# COMPACT_ATOMS: atom_id res chain seq x y z
N MET A 1 -0.14 -2.38 6.42
CA MET A 1 -0.78 -1.15 5.90
C MET A 1 0.32 -0.12 5.73
N LEU A 2 0.48 0.50 4.55
CA LEU A 2 1.41 1.62 4.40
C LEU A 2 0.76 2.84 5.06
N PRO A 3 1.38 3.47 6.07
CA PRO A 3 0.90 4.74 6.58
C PRO A 3 0.64 5.74 5.46
N SER A 4 -0.45 6.51 5.57
CA SER A 4 -0.85 7.52 4.57
C SER A 4 0.28 8.50 4.23
N SER A 5 1.22 8.72 5.16
CA SER A 5 2.42 9.52 4.91
C SER A 5 3.29 8.98 3.78
N TYR A 6 3.43 7.67 3.60
CA TYR A 6 4.21 7.11 2.50
C TYR A 6 3.50 7.27 1.15
N MET A 7 2.16 7.25 1.14
CA MET A 7 1.39 7.58 -0.06
C MET A 7 1.58 9.04 -0.46
N ILE A 8 1.64 9.96 0.51
CA ILE A 8 1.97 11.37 0.27
C ILE A 8 3.37 11.47 -0.34
N LEU A 9 4.37 10.80 0.24
CA LEU A 9 5.73 10.79 -0.32
C LEU A 9 5.77 10.26 -1.76
N GLY A 10 5.06 9.17 -2.04
CA GLY A 10 4.93 8.64 -3.40
C GLY A 10 4.24 9.62 -4.36
N SER A 11 3.28 10.40 -3.87
CA SER A 11 2.60 11.44 -4.66
C SER A 11 3.51 12.64 -4.93
N ILE A 12 4.33 13.03 -3.96
CA ILE A 12 5.36 14.06 -4.12
C ILE A 12 6.38 13.62 -5.16
N ASP A 13 6.94 12.41 -5.01
CA ASP A 13 7.92 11.85 -5.96
C ASP A 13 7.37 11.88 -7.40
N ARG A 14 6.14 11.43 -7.60
CA ARG A 14 5.49 11.51 -8.93
C ARG A 14 5.27 12.93 -9.42
N THR A 15 4.92 13.85 -8.53
CA THR A 15 4.76 15.27 -8.88
C THR A 15 6.11 15.86 -9.35
N LEU A 16 7.21 15.48 -8.70
CA LEU A 16 8.57 15.88 -9.07
C LEU A 16 9.01 15.27 -10.41
N VAL A 17 8.78 13.97 -10.61
CA VAL A 17 9.10 13.26 -11.87
C VAL A 17 8.32 13.83 -13.06
N THR A 18 7.05 14.17 -12.85
CA THR A 18 6.19 14.76 -13.90
C THR A 18 6.39 16.27 -14.09
N SER A 19 7.23 16.91 -13.29
CA SER A 19 7.47 18.35 -13.40
C SER A 19 8.12 18.73 -14.74
N ARG A 20 7.75 19.91 -15.27
CA ARG A 20 8.31 20.46 -16.52
C ARG A 20 9.78 20.85 -16.36
N ASN A 21 10.20 21.23 -15.15
CA ASN A 21 11.54 21.70 -14.91
C ASN A 21 12.52 20.52 -14.82
N ALA A 22 13.49 20.47 -15.73
CA ALA A 22 14.50 19.42 -15.77
C ALA A 22 15.29 19.31 -14.45
N LEU A 23 15.56 20.44 -13.79
CA LEU A 23 16.24 20.46 -12.49
C LEU A 23 15.38 19.81 -11.39
N THR A 24 14.08 20.09 -11.38
CA THR A 24 13.14 19.47 -10.43
C THR A 24 13.02 17.97 -10.66
N ARG A 25 12.97 17.53 -11.93
CA ARG A 25 12.96 16.12 -12.28
C ARG A 25 14.23 15.39 -11.84
N GLN A 26 15.39 16.04 -11.98
CA GLN A 26 16.68 15.49 -11.55
C GLN A 26 16.77 15.33 -10.03
N ARG A 27 16.00 16.10 -9.24
CA ARG A 27 15.96 15.95 -7.78
C ARG A 27 15.28 14.65 -7.31
N SER A 28 14.46 14.00 -8.14
CA SER A 28 13.89 12.67 -7.84
C SER A 28 14.97 11.58 -7.93
N THR A 29 15.89 11.62 -6.99
CA THR A 29 16.95 10.63 -6.84
C THR A 29 16.54 9.58 -5.82
N ARG A 30 16.99 8.35 -6.02
CA ARG A 30 16.80 7.25 -5.05
C ARG A 30 17.31 7.63 -3.65
N ARG A 31 18.35 8.46 -3.56
CA ARG A 31 18.89 8.99 -2.31
C ARG A 31 17.87 9.87 -1.59
N LEU A 32 17.26 10.82 -2.31
CA LEU A 32 16.24 11.70 -1.73
C LEU A 32 15.02 10.89 -1.24
N ALA A 33 14.57 9.90 -2.03
CA ALA A 33 13.49 9.02 -1.62
C ALA A 33 13.82 8.29 -0.31
N PHE A 34 15.03 7.75 -0.18
CA PHE A 34 15.48 7.08 1.04
C PHE A 34 15.53 8.04 2.23
N TRP A 35 16.16 9.21 2.07
CA TRP A 35 16.21 10.25 3.12
C TRP A 35 14.81 10.72 3.54
N SER A 36 13.91 10.89 2.59
CA SER A 36 12.52 11.29 2.86
C SER A 36 11.75 10.22 3.61
N ILE A 37 11.91 8.95 3.24
CA ILE A 37 11.30 7.82 3.96
C ILE A 37 11.84 7.78 5.38
N SER A 38 13.18 7.78 5.54
CA SER A 38 13.83 7.76 6.86
C SER A 38 13.39 8.94 7.74
N GLY A 39 13.31 10.14 7.19
CA GLY A 39 12.86 11.33 7.92
C GLY A 39 11.42 11.22 8.39
N VAL A 40 10.51 10.76 7.53
CA VAL A 40 9.11 10.52 7.89
C VAL A 40 8.98 9.41 8.93
N THR A 41 9.73 8.30 8.78
CA THR A 41 9.74 7.22 9.77
C THR A 41 10.22 7.73 11.14
N LEU A 42 11.31 8.50 11.18
CA LEU A 42 11.84 9.07 12.42
C LEU A 42 10.85 10.04 13.06
N LEU A 43 10.21 10.90 12.26
CA LEU A 43 9.18 11.82 12.73
C LEU A 43 7.99 11.07 13.36
N TRP A 44 7.54 9.98 12.74
CA TRP A 44 6.50 9.14 13.32
C TRP A 44 6.94 8.43 14.60
N LEU A 45 8.18 7.92 14.66
CA LEU A 45 8.70 7.31 15.89
C LEU A 45 8.70 8.32 17.04
N LEU A 46 9.23 9.53 16.80
CA LEU A 46 9.21 10.62 17.78
C LEU A 46 7.77 11.00 18.16
N TYR A 47 6.87 11.07 17.18
CA TYR A 47 5.45 11.27 17.44
C TYR A 47 4.87 10.14 18.28
N TYR A 48 5.27 8.87 18.15
CA TYR A 48 4.70 7.80 18.97
C TYR A 48 5.32 7.66 20.36
N VAL A 49 6.49 8.26 20.62
CA VAL A 49 7.15 8.20 21.94
C VAL A 49 6.24 8.72 23.05
N HIS A 50 5.50 9.81 22.83
CA HIS A 50 4.64 10.37 23.89
C HIS A 50 3.50 9.42 24.30
N ILE A 51 2.97 8.60 23.37
CA ILE A 51 1.93 7.61 23.70
C ILE A 51 2.42 6.68 24.81
N TRP A 52 3.67 6.24 24.74
CA TRP A 52 4.24 5.29 25.69
C TRP A 52 4.27 5.83 27.13
N PHE A 53 4.47 7.14 27.29
CA PHE A 53 4.50 7.80 28.61
C PHE A 53 3.11 8.11 29.17
N PHE A 54 2.11 8.32 28.32
CA PHE A 54 0.76 8.78 28.73
C PHE A 54 -0.33 7.70 28.62
N THR A 55 0.04 6.46 28.34
CA THR A 55 -0.86 5.30 28.45
C THR A 55 -0.78 4.70 29.84
N ASN A 56 -1.93 4.51 30.47
CA ASN A 56 -2.06 3.81 31.74
C ASN A 56 -2.82 2.51 31.55
N ILE A 57 -2.41 1.49 32.31
CA ILE A 57 -3.12 0.21 32.37
C ILE A 57 -4.24 0.37 33.39
N GLN A 58 -5.48 0.18 32.96
CA GLN A 58 -6.66 0.22 33.81
C GLN A 58 -7.32 -1.16 33.84
N SER A 59 -7.73 -1.58 35.04
CA SER A 59 -8.42 -2.85 35.28
C SER A 59 -9.80 -2.57 35.86
N PRO A 60 -10.83 -2.40 35.01
CA PRO A 60 -12.18 -2.10 35.47
C PRO A 60 -12.84 -3.28 36.20
N ALA A 61 -12.37 -4.51 35.96
CA ALA A 61 -12.83 -5.73 36.62
C ALA A 61 -11.67 -6.73 36.78
N PRO A 62 -11.76 -7.67 37.74
CA PRO A 62 -10.75 -8.72 37.91
C PRO A 62 -10.57 -9.52 36.61
N GLY A 63 -9.33 -9.65 36.13
CA GLY A 63 -9.00 -10.42 34.93
C GLY A 63 -9.18 -9.67 33.61
N ILE A 64 -9.68 -8.42 33.61
CA ILE A 64 -9.80 -7.60 32.41
C ILE A 64 -8.81 -6.43 32.49
N VAL A 65 -7.95 -6.32 31.49
CA VAL A 65 -6.88 -5.31 31.43
C VAL A 65 -7.03 -4.53 30.12
N PHE A 66 -7.20 -3.21 30.23
CA PHE A 66 -7.24 -2.32 29.07
C PHE A 66 -6.16 -1.25 29.18
N CYS A 67 -5.54 -0.92 28.04
CA CYS A 67 -4.65 0.24 27.94
C CYS A 67 -5.48 1.46 27.55
N PHE A 68 -5.66 2.40 28.47
CA PHE A 68 -6.35 3.64 28.20
C PHE A 68 -5.39 4.83 28.28
N PHE A 69 -5.62 5.82 27.43
CA PHE A 69 -4.96 7.11 27.59
C PHE A 69 -5.36 7.75 28.91
N GLN A 70 -4.44 8.45 29.56
CA GLN A 70 -4.76 9.23 30.75
C GLN A 70 -5.91 10.20 30.46
N SER A 71 -6.94 10.17 31.30
CA SER A 71 -8.11 11.03 31.17
C SER A 71 -7.74 12.51 31.35
N GLY A 72 -8.54 13.39 30.75
CA GLY A 72 -8.37 14.85 30.84
C GLY A 72 -7.94 15.49 29.52
N ILE A 73 -7.18 16.59 29.63
CA ILE A 73 -6.77 17.43 28.49
C ILE A 73 -5.94 16.64 27.47
N TYR A 74 -5.11 15.70 27.93
CA TYR A 74 -4.27 14.89 27.06
C TYR A 74 -5.10 14.02 26.10
N ALA A 75 -6.15 13.34 26.59
CA ALA A 75 -7.02 12.54 25.75
C ALA A 75 -7.72 13.38 24.66
N GLN A 76 -8.11 14.62 25.00
CA GLN A 76 -8.68 15.56 24.04
C GLN A 76 -7.64 15.99 22.99
N LEU A 77 -6.42 16.35 23.42
CA LEU A 77 -5.34 16.71 22.52
C LEU A 77 -5.01 15.57 21.56
N MET A 78 -4.94 14.34 22.06
CA MET A 78 -4.68 13.15 21.24
C MET A 78 -5.82 12.86 20.26
N SER A 79 -7.06 13.10 20.67
CA SER A 79 -8.24 13.02 19.80
C SER A 79 -8.14 14.00 18.63
N TYR A 80 -7.85 15.27 18.93
CA TYR A 80 -7.69 16.31 17.91
C TYR A 80 -6.50 16.03 16.99
N SER A 81 -5.33 15.66 17.54
CA SER A 81 -4.14 15.36 16.75
C SER A 81 -4.38 14.17 15.83
N THR A 82 -5.04 13.12 16.31
CA THR A 82 -5.38 11.94 15.49
C THR A 82 -6.35 12.30 14.38
N MET A 83 -7.38 13.09 14.67
CA MET A 83 -8.34 13.55 13.67
C MET A 83 -7.65 14.40 12.58
N THR A 84 -6.78 15.33 12.96
CA THR A 84 -6.09 16.19 12.00
C THR A 84 -5.03 15.41 11.21
N ILE A 85 -4.15 14.69 11.89
CA ILE A 85 -2.97 14.05 11.28
C ILE A 85 -3.34 12.78 10.53
N SER A 86 -4.27 11.97 11.03
CA SER A 86 -4.66 10.71 10.37
C SER A 86 -5.91 10.88 9.49
N GLY A 87 -6.82 11.78 9.85
CA GLY A 87 -8.08 11.98 9.15
C GLY A 87 -7.98 12.97 7.98
N PHE A 88 -7.73 14.24 8.26
CA PHE A 88 -7.88 15.32 7.26
C PHE A 88 -6.62 15.64 6.47
N LEU A 89 -5.47 15.71 7.13
CA LEU A 89 -4.23 16.17 6.53
C LEU A 89 -3.75 15.26 5.38
N PRO A 90 -3.73 13.91 5.53
CA PRO A 90 -3.23 13.06 4.47
C PRO A 90 -4.04 13.15 3.19
N PRO A 91 -5.39 13.06 3.22
CA PRO A 91 -6.15 13.19 2.00
C PRO A 91 -6.07 14.57 1.35
N LEU A 92 -5.99 15.64 2.13
CA LEU A 92 -5.84 17.00 1.60
C LEU A 92 -4.51 17.15 0.85
N LEU A 93 -3.40 16.73 1.47
CA LEU A 93 -2.08 16.75 0.83
C LEU A 93 -2.05 15.85 -0.41
N MET A 94 -2.60 14.64 -0.32
CA MET A 94 -2.67 13.73 -1.45
C MET A 94 -3.52 14.29 -2.60
N ALA A 95 -4.64 14.96 -2.31
CA ALA A 95 -5.48 15.61 -3.32
C ALA A 95 -4.74 16.75 -4.02
N ILE A 96 -3.99 17.58 -3.27
CA ILE A 96 -3.14 18.64 -3.84
C ILE A 96 -2.11 18.04 -4.80
N PHE A 97 -1.34 17.03 -4.36
CA PHE A 97 -0.31 16.42 -5.21
C PHE A 97 -0.90 15.65 -6.40
N ALA A 98 -2.05 14.99 -6.22
CA ALA A 98 -2.76 14.35 -7.33
C ALA A 98 -3.22 15.38 -8.36
N PHE A 99 -3.76 16.51 -7.92
CA PHE A 99 -4.16 17.60 -8.81
C PHE A 99 -2.95 18.22 -9.54
N SER A 100 -1.86 18.50 -8.84
CA SER A 100 -0.60 18.97 -9.43
C SER A 100 -0.06 18.00 -10.48
N THR A 101 -0.07 16.69 -10.18
CA THR A 101 0.34 15.63 -11.11
C THR A 101 -0.56 15.62 -12.35
N MET A 102 -1.88 15.71 -12.19
CA MET A 102 -2.81 15.76 -13.33
C MET A 102 -2.61 17.00 -14.20
N LYS A 103 -2.36 18.16 -13.60
CA LYS A 103 -2.05 19.40 -14.35
C LYS A 103 -0.77 19.24 -15.17
N ASN A 104 0.29 18.71 -14.56
CA ASN A 104 1.56 18.45 -15.25
C ASN A 104 1.38 17.48 -16.42
N LEU A 105 0.62 16.38 -16.22
CA LEU A 105 0.34 15.40 -17.27
C LEU A 105 -0.49 15.98 -18.44
N ARG A 106 -1.44 16.89 -18.16
CA ARG A 106 -2.21 17.57 -19.23
C ARG A 106 -1.31 18.44 -20.09
N HIS A 107 -0.37 19.18 -19.50
CA HIS A 107 0.56 20.02 -20.26
C HIS A 107 1.51 19.19 -21.14
N LEU A 108 1.97 18.02 -20.67
CA LEU A 108 2.84 17.14 -21.46
C LEU A 108 2.15 16.59 -22.72
N ARG A 109 0.81 16.55 -22.79
CA ARG A 109 0.08 16.12 -23.99
C ARG A 109 0.03 17.17 -25.10
N VAL A 110 0.14 18.45 -24.75
CA VAL A 110 -0.08 19.55 -25.71
C VAL A 110 1.16 19.83 -26.57
N HIS A 111 2.34 19.33 -26.19
CA HIS A 111 3.57 19.42 -26.99
C HIS A 111 4.18 18.05 -27.32
N PRO A 112 3.65 17.32 -28.33
CA PRO A 112 4.17 16.00 -28.72
C PRO A 112 5.54 16.03 -29.44
N ALA A 113 6.01 17.20 -29.88
CA ALA A 113 6.82 17.31 -31.10
C ALA A 113 8.34 16.99 -31.01
N ALA A 114 8.88 16.38 -29.94
CA ALA A 114 10.35 16.17 -29.89
C ALA A 114 10.87 14.89 -29.22
N HIS A 115 10.02 14.02 -28.65
CA HIS A 115 10.49 12.83 -27.90
C HIS A 115 9.53 11.62 -28.03
N GLU A 116 9.14 11.29 -29.26
CA GLU A 116 7.95 10.51 -29.60
C GLU A 116 7.95 9.02 -29.16
N HIS A 117 9.09 8.33 -29.08
CA HIS A 117 9.06 6.86 -28.95
C HIS A 117 9.28 6.29 -27.52
N ALA A 118 9.95 7.01 -26.62
CA ALA A 118 10.19 6.52 -25.26
C ALA A 118 9.21 7.09 -24.20
N SER A 119 8.61 8.26 -24.47
CA SER A 119 7.81 9.00 -23.49
C SER A 119 6.34 8.55 -23.39
N THR A 120 5.77 8.07 -24.50
CA THR A 120 4.35 7.69 -24.61
C THR A 120 4.02 6.42 -23.81
N ALA A 121 4.91 5.43 -23.82
CA ALA A 121 4.74 4.19 -23.05
C ALA A 121 4.86 4.40 -21.53
N LEU A 122 5.75 5.31 -21.09
CA LEU A 122 5.91 5.68 -19.67
C LEU A 122 4.65 6.39 -19.14
N SER A 123 4.15 7.37 -19.90
CA SER A 123 2.98 8.20 -19.56
C SER A 123 1.70 7.40 -19.31
N SER A 124 1.45 6.33 -20.09
CA SER A 124 0.25 5.50 -19.91
C SER A 124 0.23 4.74 -18.57
N LYS A 125 1.40 4.24 -18.15
CA LYS A 125 1.58 3.53 -16.87
C LYS A 125 1.48 4.51 -15.70
N ASP A 126 2.14 5.66 -15.82
CA ASP A 126 2.11 6.70 -14.80
C ASP A 126 0.70 7.24 -14.58
N ARG A 127 -0.07 7.40 -15.66
CA ARG A 127 -1.49 7.77 -15.59
C ARG A 127 -2.32 6.70 -14.87
N GLN A 128 -2.14 5.42 -15.19
CA GLN A 128 -2.87 4.35 -14.52
C GLN A 128 -2.54 4.32 -13.02
N LEU A 129 -1.27 4.50 -12.69
CA LEU A 129 -0.78 4.54 -11.32
C LEU A 129 -1.32 5.77 -10.56
N ALA A 130 -1.46 6.92 -11.22
CA ALA A 130 -2.08 8.12 -10.66
C ALA A 130 -3.59 7.96 -10.42
N ILE A 131 -4.32 7.34 -11.36
CA ILE A 131 -5.75 7.03 -11.20
C ILE A 131 -5.95 6.06 -10.04
N MET A 132 -5.09 5.05 -9.91
CA MET A 132 -5.12 4.09 -8.81
C MET A 132 -4.92 4.79 -7.45
N LEU A 133 -3.92 5.66 -7.34
CA LEU A 133 -3.72 6.49 -6.13
C LEU A 133 -4.95 7.37 -5.85
N LEU A 134 -5.53 7.99 -6.87
CA LEU A 134 -6.72 8.83 -6.70
C LEU A 134 -7.90 8.02 -6.14
N GLY A 135 -8.12 6.81 -6.64
CA GLY A 135 -9.15 5.91 -6.11
C GLY A 135 -8.89 5.55 -4.64
N GLU A 136 -7.64 5.25 -4.29
CA GLU A 136 -7.25 4.94 -2.91
C GLU A 136 -7.43 6.16 -1.98
N ILE A 137 -7.14 7.37 -2.46
CA ILE A 137 -7.38 8.62 -1.72
C ILE A 137 -8.87 8.81 -1.45
N VAL A 138 -9.73 8.64 -2.46
CA VAL A 138 -11.18 8.80 -2.30
C VAL A 138 -11.74 7.78 -1.30
N ILE A 139 -11.33 6.52 -1.41
CA ILE A 139 -11.71 5.47 -0.46
C ILE A 139 -11.22 5.87 0.95
N SER A 140 -9.96 6.26 1.09
CA SER A 140 -9.40 6.71 2.38
C SER A 140 -10.20 7.86 3.00
N VAL A 141 -10.57 8.89 2.23
CA VAL A 141 -11.38 10.02 2.74
C VAL A 141 -12.70 9.53 3.28
N VAL A 142 -13.42 8.72 2.51
CA VAL A 142 -14.77 8.27 2.88
C VAL A 142 -14.72 7.45 4.17
N PHE A 143 -13.85 6.45 4.26
CA PHE A 143 -13.76 5.60 5.44
C PHE A 143 -13.21 6.35 6.66
N SER A 144 -12.15 7.15 6.50
CA SER A 144 -11.54 7.89 7.60
C SER A 144 -12.44 9.04 8.11
N SER A 145 -13.24 9.67 7.25
CA SER A 145 -14.18 10.72 7.67
C SER A 145 -15.33 10.16 8.50
N ILE A 146 -15.91 9.01 8.11
CA ILE A 146 -16.96 8.32 8.89
C ILE A 146 -16.42 7.98 10.29
N GLY A 147 -15.23 7.38 10.38
CA GLY A 147 -14.61 7.06 11.67
C GLY A 147 -14.32 8.29 12.51
N SER A 148 -13.86 9.38 11.90
CA SER A 148 -13.61 10.65 12.61
C SER A 148 -14.89 11.27 13.17
N ILE A 149 -16.00 11.22 12.42
CA ILE A 149 -17.31 11.73 12.87
C ILE A 149 -17.80 10.92 14.07
N ILE A 150 -17.72 9.58 13.99
CA ILE A 150 -18.09 8.68 15.10
C ILE A 150 -17.23 8.96 16.33
N TYR A 151 -15.93 9.13 16.15
CA TYR A 151 -15.01 9.40 17.24
C TYR A 151 -15.30 10.74 17.93
N VAL A 152 -15.56 11.81 17.16
CA VAL A 152 -15.96 13.10 17.72
C VAL A 152 -17.29 13.01 18.46
N TYR A 153 -18.26 12.27 17.91
CA TYR A 153 -19.56 12.05 18.54
C TYR A 153 -19.42 11.40 19.93
N THR A 154 -18.65 10.31 20.01
CA THR A 154 -18.47 9.56 21.26
C THR A 154 -17.69 10.35 22.33
N GLN A 155 -16.70 11.17 21.91
CA GLN A 155 -15.87 11.99 22.79
C GLN A 155 -16.55 13.27 23.32
N ARG A 156 -17.59 13.79 22.66
CA ARG A 156 -18.19 15.09 23.02
C ARG A 156 -19.14 15.02 24.22
N ILE A 157 -19.55 13.83 24.65
CA ILE A 157 -20.51 13.64 25.76
C ILE A 157 -19.84 13.01 27.02
N PRO A 158 -18.70 13.47 27.57
CA PRO A 158 -18.18 12.89 28.82
C PRO A 158 -18.94 13.37 30.06
N ASN A 159 -19.54 14.56 29.99
CA ASN A 159 -20.05 15.28 31.17
C ASN A 159 -21.54 15.06 31.44
N GLN A 160 -22.22 14.24 30.63
CA GLN A 160 -23.60 13.85 30.88
C GLN A 160 -23.64 12.41 31.38
N SER A 161 -24.45 12.14 32.40
CA SER A 161 -24.70 10.79 32.90
C SER A 161 -25.36 9.95 31.80
N LYS A 162 -24.53 9.27 30.99
CA LYS A 162 -25.02 8.38 29.93
C LYS A 162 -25.75 7.19 30.51
N THR A 163 -26.89 6.83 29.92
CA THR A 163 -27.60 5.59 30.26
C THR A 163 -26.77 4.37 29.82
N ILE A 164 -27.09 3.19 30.37
CA ILE A 164 -26.44 1.93 30.00
C ILE A 164 -26.61 1.66 28.50
N GLU A 165 -27.79 1.94 27.96
CA GLU A 165 -28.10 1.80 26.53
C GLU A 165 -27.24 2.71 25.66
N GLN A 166 -27.07 3.97 26.05
CA GLN A 166 -26.21 4.92 25.32
C GLN A 166 -24.76 4.47 25.30
N ARG A 167 -24.23 3.93 26.41
CA ARG A 167 -22.87 3.38 26.43
C ARG A 167 -22.73 2.17 25.51
N ALA A 168 -23.74 1.31 25.42
CA ALA A 168 -23.71 0.18 24.50
C ALA A 168 -23.65 0.65 23.04
N VAL A 169 -24.43 1.67 22.67
CA VAL A 169 -24.38 2.29 21.34
C VAL A 169 -23.03 2.92 21.07
N ASP A 170 -22.45 3.65 22.02
CA ASP A 170 -21.13 4.27 21.86
C ASP A 170 -20.03 3.22 21.64
N ASN A 171 -20.05 2.13 22.42
CA ASN A 171 -19.09 1.04 22.26
C ASN A 171 -19.24 0.37 20.89
N PHE A 172 -20.48 0.09 20.47
CA PHE A 172 -20.75 -0.46 19.14
C PHE A 172 -20.23 0.48 18.03
N LEU A 173 -20.45 1.79 18.15
CA LEU A 173 -19.96 2.77 17.18
C LEU A 173 -18.42 2.83 17.16
N LEU A 174 -17.76 2.75 18.31
CA LEU A 174 -16.29 2.70 18.39
C LEU A 174 -15.74 1.43 17.73
N ASP A 175 -16.32 0.27 18.01
CA ASP A 175 -15.93 -1.01 17.41
C ASP A 175 -16.16 -0.97 15.88
N PHE A 176 -17.31 -0.45 15.45
CA PHE A 176 -17.60 -0.27 14.03
C PHE A 176 -16.62 0.70 13.34
N SER A 177 -16.26 1.79 14.02
CA SER A 177 -15.26 2.74 13.50
C SER A 177 -13.88 2.07 13.35
N LEU A 178 -13.51 1.19 14.27
CA LEU A 178 -12.27 0.42 14.22
C LEU A 178 -12.30 -0.59 13.06
N ASP A 179 -13.42 -1.27 12.86
CA ASP A 179 -13.63 -2.15 11.69
C ASP A 179 -13.52 -1.39 10.36
N LEU A 180 -14.07 -0.17 10.26
CA LEU A 180 -13.92 0.66 9.06
C LEU A 180 -12.45 0.96 8.72
N VAL A 181 -11.60 1.16 9.73
CA VAL A 181 -10.15 1.38 9.53
C VAL A 181 -9.50 0.09 9.00
N PHE A 182 -9.86 -1.08 9.51
CA PHE A 182 -9.37 -2.36 8.99
C PHE A 182 -9.87 -2.66 7.58
N ILE A 183 -11.14 -2.35 7.28
CA ILE A 183 -11.71 -2.47 5.94
C ILE A 183 -10.95 -1.55 4.97
N GLN A 184 -10.69 -0.31 5.34
CA GLN A 184 -9.88 0.61 4.53
C GLN A 184 -8.49 0.02 4.22
N ALA A 185 -7.84 -0.58 5.22
CA ALA A 185 -6.53 -1.20 5.07
C ALA A 185 -6.54 -2.38 4.09
N THR A 186 -7.59 -3.21 4.12
CA THR A 186 -7.73 -4.37 3.23
C THR A 186 -8.11 -3.94 1.82
N VAL A 187 -9.08 -3.03 1.69
CA VAL A 187 -9.55 -2.49 0.40
C VAL A 187 -8.42 -1.81 -0.36
N ALA A 188 -7.52 -1.09 0.31
CA ALA A 188 -6.32 -0.52 -0.33
C ALA A 188 -5.47 -1.59 -1.05
N GLY A 189 -5.24 -2.73 -0.40
CA GLY A 189 -4.53 -3.87 -1.00
C GLY A 189 -5.26 -4.44 -2.22
N TYR A 190 -6.57 -4.65 -2.11
CA TYR A 190 -7.38 -5.19 -3.21
C TYR A 190 -7.56 -4.19 -4.36
N SER A 191 -7.70 -2.90 -4.08
CA SER A 191 -7.84 -1.82 -5.05
C SER A 191 -6.68 -1.81 -6.03
N ASN A 192 -5.45 -1.93 -5.51
CA ASN A 192 -4.23 -2.03 -6.31
C ASN A 192 -4.24 -3.24 -7.25
N PHE A 193 -4.80 -4.37 -6.79
CA PHE A 193 -4.91 -5.59 -7.59
C PHE A 193 -6.01 -5.50 -8.67
N ILE A 194 -7.18 -4.94 -8.32
CA ILE A 194 -8.36 -4.88 -9.20
C ILE A 194 -8.17 -3.84 -10.31
N ILE A 195 -7.72 -2.62 -9.95
CA ILE A 195 -7.67 -1.47 -10.86
C ILE A 195 -6.55 -1.63 -11.89
N SER A 196 -5.40 -2.18 -11.49
CA SER A 196 -4.23 -2.21 -12.37
C SER A 196 -4.18 -3.48 -13.22
N LYS A 197 -4.74 -3.42 -14.44
CA LYS A 197 -4.53 -4.45 -15.49
C LYS A 197 -3.04 -4.71 -15.74
N THR A 198 -2.22 -3.66 -15.71
CA THR A 198 -0.77 -3.73 -15.89
C THR A 198 -0.11 -4.47 -14.74
N PHE A 199 -0.51 -4.19 -13.50
CA PHE A 199 -0.02 -4.91 -12.33
C PHE A 199 -0.35 -6.40 -12.40
N ARG A 200 -1.60 -6.75 -12.76
CA ARG A 200 -2.00 -8.16 -12.96
C ARG A 200 -1.18 -8.85 -14.06
N LYS A 201 -0.94 -8.18 -15.19
CA LYS A 201 -0.12 -8.73 -16.28
C LYS A 201 1.33 -8.95 -15.83
N ASN A 202 1.92 -7.99 -15.12
CA ASN A 202 3.29 -8.07 -14.62
C ASN A 202 3.44 -9.11 -13.51
N LEU A 203 2.51 -9.15 -12.55
CA LEU A 203 2.46 -10.18 -11.51
C LEU A 203 2.33 -11.56 -12.12
N ARG A 204 1.39 -11.75 -13.05
CA ARG A 204 1.23 -13.02 -13.76
C ARG A 204 2.53 -13.44 -14.44
N LYS A 205 3.22 -12.50 -15.12
CA LYS A 205 4.51 -12.77 -15.77
C LYS A 205 5.59 -13.18 -14.76
N GLN A 206 5.74 -12.44 -13.65
CA GLN A 206 6.73 -12.78 -12.62
C GLN A 206 6.41 -14.11 -11.93
N PHE A 207 5.14 -14.33 -11.58
CA PHE A 207 4.66 -15.57 -10.99
C PHE A 207 4.94 -16.79 -11.88
N TRP A 208 4.62 -16.70 -13.18
CA TRP A 208 4.98 -17.74 -14.14
C TRP A 208 6.49 -17.93 -14.27
N THR A 209 7.28 -16.86 -14.22
CA THR A 209 8.75 -16.96 -14.26
C THR A 209 9.29 -17.71 -13.04
N ILE A 210 8.76 -17.43 -11.86
CA ILE A 210 9.14 -18.13 -10.62
C ILE A 210 8.74 -19.61 -10.69
N ILE A 211 7.51 -19.92 -11.13
CA ILE A 211 7.06 -21.30 -11.29
C ILE A 211 7.92 -22.05 -12.31
N LEU A 212 8.17 -21.47 -13.48
CA LEU A 212 9.01 -22.08 -14.50
C LEU A 212 10.44 -22.31 -14.01
N ASN A 213 11.00 -21.36 -13.26
CA ASN A 213 12.32 -21.50 -12.65
C ASN A 213 12.35 -22.57 -11.55
N ALA A 214 11.29 -22.68 -10.74
CA ALA A 214 11.16 -23.75 -9.75
C ALA A 214 11.07 -25.12 -10.43
N CYS A 215 10.21 -25.28 -11.44
CA CYS A 215 10.09 -26.50 -12.24
C CYS A 215 11.42 -26.86 -12.92
N ARG A 216 12.15 -25.87 -13.47
CA ARG A 216 13.46 -26.09 -14.07
C ARG A 216 14.50 -26.55 -13.05
N ARG A 217 14.51 -25.96 -11.84
CA ARG A 217 15.39 -26.41 -10.74
C ARG A 217 15.09 -27.84 -10.31
N THR A 218 13.81 -28.19 -10.14
CA THR A 218 13.42 -29.57 -9.77
C THR A 218 13.84 -30.57 -10.84
N ARG A 219 13.69 -30.23 -12.13
CA ARG A 219 14.15 -31.08 -13.24
C ARG A 219 15.66 -31.30 -13.22
N ILE A 220 16.46 -30.26 -12.98
CA ILE A 220 17.93 -30.36 -12.91
C ILE A 220 18.35 -31.23 -11.72
N ASN A 221 17.78 -31.00 -10.53
CA ASN A 221 18.09 -31.78 -9.33
C ASN A 221 17.70 -33.26 -9.48
N TYR A 222 16.58 -33.54 -10.16
CA TYR A 222 16.19 -34.91 -10.47
C TYR A 222 17.19 -35.60 -11.40
N PHE A 223 17.69 -34.88 -12.41
CA PHE A 223 18.68 -35.42 -13.36
C PHE A 223 20.06 -35.63 -12.72
N SER A 224 20.49 -34.74 -11.82
CA SER A 224 21.78 -34.88 -11.12
C SER A 224 21.80 -36.02 -10.11
N ASN A 225 20.64 -36.38 -9.55
CA ASN A 225 20.50 -37.46 -8.57
C ASN A 225 20.12 -38.81 -9.22
N MET A 226 20.03 -38.87 -10.55
CA MET A 226 19.67 -40.09 -11.25
C MET A 226 20.86 -41.07 -11.21
N PRO A 227 20.69 -42.31 -10.70
CA PRO A 227 21.77 -43.28 -10.66
C PRO A 227 22.26 -43.57 -12.07
N SER A 228 23.58 -43.62 -12.26
CA SER A 228 24.26 -43.80 -13.56
C SER A 228 23.71 -44.99 -14.38
N ASN A 229 23.25 -46.04 -13.70
CA ASN A 229 22.66 -47.25 -14.28
C ASN A 229 21.31 -46.98 -14.99
N ALA A 230 20.57 -45.94 -14.61
CA ALA A 230 19.28 -45.57 -15.19
C ALA A 230 19.44 -44.64 -16.42
N LEU A 231 20.52 -43.86 -16.48
CA LEU A 231 20.87 -43.04 -17.64
C LEU A 231 21.20 -43.89 -18.86
N ASP A 232 21.88 -45.02 -18.66
CA ASP A 232 22.30 -45.91 -19.75
C ASP A 232 21.11 -46.67 -20.38
N ARG A 233 20.05 -46.96 -19.60
CA ARG A 233 18.81 -47.58 -20.10
C ARG A 233 17.94 -46.60 -20.89
N THR A 234 17.86 -45.35 -20.45
CA THR A 234 17.08 -44.31 -21.15
C THR A 234 17.75 -43.86 -22.44
N ALA A 235 19.09 -43.80 -22.49
CA ALA A 235 19.84 -43.58 -23.72
C ALA A 235 19.60 -44.70 -24.76
N ARG A 236 19.66 -45.97 -24.36
CA ARG A 236 19.38 -47.11 -25.28
C ARG A 236 17.95 -47.14 -25.80
N ALA A 237 16.96 -46.78 -24.99
CA ALA A 237 15.55 -46.75 -25.43
C ALA A 237 15.29 -45.67 -26.50
N GLY A 238 15.96 -44.51 -26.40
CA GLY A 238 15.86 -43.45 -27.41
C GLY A 238 16.51 -43.82 -28.75
N THR A 239 17.60 -44.59 -28.73
CA THR A 239 18.29 -45.03 -29.95
C THR A 239 17.50 -46.09 -30.73
N ILE A 240 16.70 -46.93 -30.04
CA ILE A 240 15.88 -47.96 -30.69
C ILE A 240 14.68 -47.32 -31.41
N HIS A 241 14.09 -46.25 -30.86
CA HIS A 241 12.91 -45.62 -31.46
C HIS A 241 13.23 -44.70 -32.66
N LEU A 242 14.45 -44.17 -32.76
CA LEU A 242 14.91 -43.42 -33.94
C LEU A 242 15.27 -44.33 -35.12
N ARG A 243 15.63 -45.59 -34.86
CA ARG A 243 16.00 -46.55 -35.91
C ARG A 243 14.79 -47.14 -36.66
N THR A 244 13.61 -47.16 -36.04
CA THR A 244 12.37 -47.65 -36.67
C THR A 244 11.65 -46.62 -37.52
N VAL A 245 11.89 -45.32 -37.32
CA VAL A 245 11.25 -44.25 -38.11
C VAL A 245 11.98 -43.99 -39.43
N VAL A 246 13.26 -44.33 -39.54
CA VAL A 246 14.08 -44.12 -40.76
C VAL A 246 13.99 -45.31 -41.74
N MET A 247 13.25 -46.37 -41.41
CA MET A 247 13.12 -47.58 -42.25
C MET A 247 11.80 -47.63 -43.04
N HIS A 248 11.06 -46.52 -43.15
CA HIS A 248 9.76 -46.47 -43.83
C HIS A 248 9.62 -45.37 -44.91
N GLU A 249 10.75 -44.83 -45.40
CA GLU A 249 10.82 -44.04 -46.64
C GLU A 249 11.66 -44.78 -47.70
#